data_AF-A0A1H0WA70-F1
#
_entry.id   AF-A0A1H0WA70-F1
#
_cell.length_a   1.000
_cell.length_b   1.000
_cell.length_c   1.000
_cell.angle_alpha   90.00
_cell.angle_beta   90.00
_cell.angle_gamma   90.00
#
_symmetry.space_group_name_H-M   'P 1'
#
loop_
_entity.id
_entity.type
_entity.pdbx_description
1 polymer ?
#
loop_
_entity_poly.entity_id
_entity_poly.type
_entity_poly.pdbx_seq_one_letter_code
_entity_poly.pdbx_strand_id
1 'polypeptide(L)'
;MSGFWTHLIVALAAGVLGTLLGLLSRRSPSAPPVVEEQAPPTPAPETAGGTALDHVLAEHRDKWLCELNRCEQAVHRAVRAADAVSSLPVRQGLRQVVHRMDAELPTVRALVQLARELDDGGATAAGEDSTRSVALERVHGGVMVAVSRFTALGDQLAGVVAELAAGADQQQAQRRIAALRESFPLLPAMSAILAGKAARDETPETDDPSSLVDAPV
;
A
#
# COMPACT_ATOMS: atom_id res chain seq x y z
N MET A 1 25.74 -30.38 -24.55
CA MET A 1 24.95 -29.44 -23.70
C MET A 1 23.64 -29.06 -24.40
N SER A 2 22.81 -30.04 -24.81
CA SER A 2 21.59 -29.81 -25.61
C SER A 2 20.30 -30.37 -24.97
N GLY A 3 20.39 -31.30 -24.02
CA GLY A 3 19.20 -31.92 -23.40
C GLY A 3 18.49 -31.04 -22.36
N PHE A 4 19.19 -30.11 -21.72
CA PHE A 4 18.58 -29.25 -20.69
C PHE A 4 17.60 -28.24 -21.28
N TRP A 5 17.90 -27.75 -22.48
CA TRP A 5 17.07 -26.78 -23.21
C TRP A 5 15.75 -27.40 -23.67
N THR A 6 15.75 -28.66 -24.10
CA THR A 6 14.54 -29.35 -24.52
C THR A 6 13.59 -29.63 -23.34
N HIS A 7 14.12 -29.97 -22.16
CA HIS A 7 13.30 -30.17 -20.96
C HIS A 7 12.67 -28.86 -20.46
N LEU A 8 13.40 -27.74 -20.57
CA LEU A 8 12.88 -26.42 -20.21
C LEU A 8 11.69 -26.03 -21.10
N ILE A 9 11.78 -26.26 -22.42
CA ILE A 9 10.71 -25.93 -23.38
C ILE A 9 9.46 -26.79 -23.14
N VAL A 10 9.63 -28.09 -22.88
CA VAL A 10 8.50 -29.00 -22.60
C VAL A 10 7.79 -28.63 -21.29
N ALA A 11 8.53 -28.26 -20.24
CA ALA A 11 7.95 -27.84 -18.98
C ALA A 11 7.17 -26.51 -19.11
N LEU A 12 7.69 -25.57 -19.91
CA LEU A 12 7.02 -24.29 -20.17
C LEU A 12 5.74 -24.48 -20.99
N ALA A 13 5.75 -25.36 -21.99
CA ALA A 13 4.55 -25.67 -22.78
C ALA A 13 3.43 -26.32 -21.95
N ALA A 14 3.77 -27.24 -21.03
CA ALA A 14 2.80 -27.88 -20.15
C ALA A 14 2.19 -26.90 -19.13
N GLY A 15 3.00 -25.95 -18.61
CA GLY A 15 2.53 -24.94 -17.67
C GLY A 15 1.56 -23.91 -18.28
N VAL A 16 1.76 -23.55 -19.55
CA VAL A 16 0.90 -22.57 -20.24
C VAL A 16 -0.42 -23.18 -20.71
N LEU A 17 -0.46 -24.49 -21.03
CA LEU A 17 -1.70 -25.16 -21.39
C LEU A 17 -2.65 -25.33 -20.18
N GLY A 18 -2.11 -25.58 -18.99
CA GLY A 18 -2.90 -25.77 -17.77
C GLY A 18 -3.61 -24.50 -17.28
N THR A 19 -2.99 -23.32 -17.45
CA THR A 19 -3.58 -22.04 -17.04
C THR A 19 -4.69 -21.57 -17.99
N LEU A 20 -4.60 -21.91 -19.28
CA LEU A 20 -5.64 -21.61 -20.27
C LEU A 20 -6.92 -22.45 -20.08
N LEU A 21 -6.81 -23.74 -19.71
CA LEU A 21 -8.00 -24.57 -19.38
C LEU A 21 -8.68 -24.15 -18.07
N GLY A 22 -7.91 -23.71 -17.07
CA GLY A 22 -8.45 -23.24 -15.79
C GLY A 22 -9.28 -21.95 -15.90
N LEU A 23 -8.94 -21.07 -16.85
CA LEU A 23 -9.66 -19.82 -17.11
C LEU A 23 -10.94 -20.01 -17.92
N LEU A 24 -11.00 -21.03 -18.78
CA LEU A 24 -12.21 -21.35 -19.56
C LEU A 24 -13.29 -22.09 -18.73
N SER A 25 -12.90 -22.81 -17.68
CA SER A 25 -13.85 -23.56 -16.83
C SER A 25 -14.58 -22.69 -15.78
N ARG A 26 -14.14 -21.44 -15.56
CA ARG A 26 -14.77 -20.51 -14.60
C ARG A 26 -15.85 -19.62 -15.20
N ARG A 27 -16.23 -19.84 -16.46
CA ARG A 27 -17.19 -18.97 -17.17
C ARG A 27 -18.39 -19.75 -17.69
N SER A 28 -19.26 -20.19 -16.76
CA SER A 28 -20.66 -20.49 -17.05
C SER A 28 -21.56 -19.64 -16.16
N PRO A 29 -22.19 -18.59 -16.72
CA PRO A 29 -23.36 -17.97 -16.16
C PRO A 29 -24.60 -18.61 -16.79
N SER A 30 -25.50 -19.20 -16.00
CA SER A 30 -26.88 -19.44 -16.46
C SER A 30 -27.82 -19.70 -15.30
N ALA A 31 -28.75 -18.77 -15.12
CA ALA A 31 -30.06 -18.95 -14.49
C ALA A 31 -31.06 -18.08 -15.30
N PRO A 32 -32.38 -18.26 -15.20
CA PRO A 32 -33.23 -19.47 -15.23
C PRO A 32 -34.30 -19.36 -16.35
N PRO A 33 -35.29 -20.29 -16.49
CA PRO A 33 -36.65 -19.96 -15.99
C PRO A 33 -37.57 -21.15 -15.55
N VAL A 34 -38.43 -20.83 -14.56
CA VAL A 34 -39.89 -21.12 -14.44
C VAL A 34 -40.44 -22.45 -13.86
N VAL A 35 -41.01 -22.28 -12.64
CA VAL A 35 -42.32 -22.73 -12.06
C VAL A 35 -42.54 -24.20 -11.69
N GLU A 36 -42.68 -24.44 -10.37
CA GLU A 36 -43.82 -25.19 -9.81
C GLU A 36 -44.09 -24.74 -8.36
N GLU A 37 -45.32 -24.96 -7.92
CA GLU A 37 -46.11 -24.20 -6.93
C GLU A 37 -46.25 -24.92 -5.57
N GLN A 38 -46.64 -24.15 -4.53
CA GLN A 38 -47.28 -24.53 -3.24
C GLN A 38 -46.44 -25.05 -2.04
N ALA A 39 -46.21 -24.17 -1.05
CA ALA A 39 -46.98 -24.09 0.23
C ALA A 39 -46.23 -23.19 1.26
N PRO A 40 -46.91 -22.39 2.10
CA PRO A 40 -46.26 -21.48 3.04
C PRO A 40 -45.99 -22.14 4.41
N PRO A 41 -44.74 -22.19 4.91
CA PRO A 41 -44.50 -22.34 6.33
C PRO A 41 -44.23 -20.96 6.96
N THR A 42 -45.10 -20.62 7.91
CA THR A 42 -44.88 -19.80 9.12
C THR A 42 -43.55 -19.04 9.22
N PRO A 43 -43.54 -17.70 9.39
CA PRO A 43 -42.32 -16.97 9.67
C PRO A 43 -41.83 -17.31 11.08
N ALA A 44 -40.77 -18.12 11.17
CA ALA A 44 -39.90 -18.16 12.33
C ALA A 44 -39.10 -16.83 12.37
N PRO A 45 -38.81 -16.27 13.56
CA PRO A 45 -38.04 -15.04 13.66
C PRO A 45 -36.60 -15.33 13.23
N GLU A 46 -36.24 -14.88 12.03
CA GLU A 46 -34.85 -14.86 11.59
C GLU A 46 -34.05 -14.03 12.57
N THR A 47 -33.04 -14.67 13.15
CA THR A 47 -32.05 -14.08 14.02
C THR A 47 -31.17 -13.16 13.17
N ALA A 48 -31.68 -11.97 12.85
CA ALA A 48 -30.98 -10.89 12.15
C ALA A 48 -29.96 -10.20 13.09
N GLY A 49 -29.05 -10.99 13.66
CA GLY A 49 -28.01 -10.52 14.59
C GLY A 49 -26.58 -10.67 14.07
N GLY A 50 -26.38 -11.30 12.91
CA GLY A 50 -25.03 -11.56 12.35
C GLY A 50 -24.55 -10.53 11.32
N THR A 51 -25.44 -9.87 10.59
CA THR A 51 -25.04 -9.13 9.38
C THR A 51 -24.39 -7.78 9.66
N ALA A 52 -24.81 -7.05 10.70
CA ALA A 52 -24.26 -5.73 10.99
C ALA A 52 -22.83 -5.80 11.58
N LEU A 53 -22.57 -6.76 12.46
CA LEU A 53 -21.25 -6.96 13.05
C LEU A 53 -20.26 -7.50 12.02
N ASP A 54 -20.67 -8.49 11.21
CA ASP A 54 -19.84 -9.04 10.14
C ASP A 54 -19.52 -7.98 9.07
N HIS A 55 -20.46 -7.06 8.79
CA HIS A 55 -20.23 -6.00 7.82
C HIS A 55 -19.27 -4.93 8.34
N VAL A 56 -19.37 -4.53 9.62
CA VAL A 56 -18.44 -3.58 10.26
C VAL A 56 -17.03 -4.17 10.38
N LEU A 57 -16.93 -5.46 10.73
CA LEU A 57 -15.64 -6.18 10.77
C LEU A 57 -15.04 -6.34 9.36
N ALA A 58 -15.85 -6.61 8.34
CA ALA A 58 -15.40 -6.66 6.95
C ALA A 58 -14.94 -5.28 6.44
N GLU A 59 -15.69 -4.22 6.75
CA GLU A 59 -15.37 -2.84 6.38
C GLU A 59 -14.04 -2.38 7.02
N HIS A 60 -13.78 -2.78 8.27
CA HIS A 60 -12.49 -2.55 8.93
C HIS A 60 -11.35 -3.35 8.34
N ARG A 61 -11.59 -4.58 7.86
CA ARG A 61 -10.58 -5.41 7.20
C ARG A 61 -10.16 -4.84 5.85
N ASP A 62 -11.09 -4.20 5.14
CA ASP A 62 -10.87 -3.63 3.82
C ASP A 62 -10.08 -2.31 3.85
N LYS A 63 -10.16 -1.54 4.95
CA LYS A 63 -9.44 -0.26 5.06
C LYS A 63 -7.92 -0.43 4.92
N TRP A 64 -7.34 -1.46 5.53
CA TRP A 64 -5.89 -1.70 5.52
C TRP A 64 -5.40 -2.09 4.12
N LEU A 65 -6.20 -2.87 3.39
CA LEU A 65 -5.92 -3.22 2.00
C LEU A 65 -6.08 -2.02 1.07
N CYS A 66 -7.05 -1.13 1.34
CA CYS A 66 -7.21 0.13 0.61
C CYS A 66 -5.95 1.00 0.71
N GLU A 67 -5.39 1.16 1.92
CA GLU A 67 -4.16 1.95 2.11
C GLU A 67 -2.93 1.29 1.45
N LEU A 68 -2.78 -0.04 1.54
CA LEU A 68 -1.74 -0.75 0.79
C LEU A 68 -1.88 -0.52 -0.73
N ASN A 69 -3.10 -0.67 -1.25
CA ASN A 69 -3.38 -0.49 -2.67
C ASN A 69 -3.06 0.93 -3.13
N ARG A 70 -3.20 1.97 -2.29
CA ARG A 70 -2.79 3.34 -2.62
C ARG A 70 -1.28 3.43 -2.81
N CYS A 71 -0.49 2.84 -1.93
CA CYS A 71 0.98 2.78 -2.08
C CYS A 71 1.39 2.04 -3.36
N GLU A 72 0.80 0.86 -3.61
CA GLU A 72 1.08 0.08 -4.82
C GLU A 72 0.67 0.82 -6.10
N GLN A 73 -0.48 1.51 -6.07
CA GLN A 73 -0.95 2.31 -7.19
C GLN A 73 -0.03 3.51 -7.46
N ALA A 74 0.53 4.14 -6.43
CA ALA A 74 1.54 5.19 -6.59
C ALA A 74 2.78 4.66 -7.33
N VAL A 75 3.25 3.45 -6.98
CA VAL A 75 4.34 2.76 -7.69
C VAL A 75 3.98 2.48 -9.14
N HIS A 76 2.81 1.90 -9.40
CA HIS A 76 2.38 1.62 -10.77
C HIS A 76 2.25 2.88 -11.63
N ARG A 77 1.73 3.98 -11.08
CA ARG A 77 1.67 5.27 -11.78
C ARG A 77 3.07 5.80 -12.08
N ALA A 78 3.97 5.71 -11.11
CA ALA A 78 5.35 6.17 -11.28
C ALA A 78 6.13 5.35 -12.33
N VAL A 79 5.93 4.03 -12.39
CA VAL A 79 6.47 3.17 -13.47
C VAL A 79 6.01 3.69 -14.84
N ARG A 80 4.70 3.87 -15.01
CA ARG A 80 4.14 4.35 -16.29
C ARG A 80 4.64 5.73 -16.67
N ALA A 81 4.75 6.64 -15.70
CA ALA A 81 5.28 7.97 -15.93
C ALA A 81 6.75 7.94 -16.37
N ALA A 82 7.59 7.14 -15.69
CA ALA A 82 8.99 6.98 -16.06
C ALA A 82 9.14 6.38 -17.48
N ASP A 83 8.30 5.41 -17.84
CA ASP A 83 8.33 4.76 -19.16
C ASP A 83 7.88 5.67 -20.30
N ALA A 84 7.06 6.69 -20.01
CA ALA A 84 6.62 7.68 -21.00
C ALA A 84 7.75 8.64 -21.42
N VAL A 85 8.85 8.73 -20.67
CA VAL A 85 9.97 9.63 -20.98
C VAL A 85 10.79 9.09 -22.14
N SER A 86 10.94 9.88 -23.20
CA SER A 86 11.72 9.52 -24.39
C SER A 86 13.23 9.50 -24.13
N SER A 87 13.75 10.49 -23.37
CA SER A 87 15.17 10.61 -23.03
C SER A 87 15.64 9.44 -22.17
N LEU A 88 16.54 8.63 -22.72
CA LEU A 88 17.09 7.43 -22.09
C LEU A 88 17.77 7.70 -20.73
N PRO A 89 18.68 8.70 -20.57
CA PRO A 89 19.33 8.95 -19.29
C PRO A 89 18.34 9.38 -18.19
N VAL A 90 17.35 10.20 -18.54
CA VAL A 90 16.30 10.63 -17.60
C VAL A 90 15.42 9.44 -17.21
N ARG A 91 14.95 8.67 -18.20
CA ARG A 91 14.14 7.47 -17.96
C ARG A 91 14.85 6.48 -17.04
N GLN A 92 16.15 6.25 -17.24
CA GLN A 92 16.94 5.39 -16.36
C GLN A 92 17.02 5.94 -14.93
N GLY A 93 17.24 7.25 -14.77
CA GLY A 93 17.24 7.90 -13.46
C GLY A 93 15.91 7.77 -12.72
N LEU A 94 14.79 8.00 -13.42
CA LEU A 94 13.44 7.82 -12.86
C LEU A 94 13.14 6.36 -12.54
N ARG A 95 13.50 5.42 -13.42
CA ARG A 95 13.34 3.98 -13.14
C ARG A 95 14.11 3.53 -11.90
N GLN A 96 15.26 4.13 -11.62
CA GLN A 96 16.00 3.85 -10.38
C GLN A 96 15.26 4.33 -9.14
N VAL A 97 14.62 5.51 -9.19
CA VAL A 97 13.75 6.02 -8.12
C VAL A 97 12.57 5.07 -7.91
N VAL A 98 11.89 4.69 -9.00
CA VAL A 98 10.74 3.76 -8.96
C VAL A 98 11.13 2.40 -8.40
N HIS A 99 12.29 1.87 -8.79
CA HIS A 99 12.78 0.60 -8.27
C HIS A 99 13.03 0.66 -6.75
N ARG A 100 13.56 1.79 -6.25
CA ARG A 100 13.68 2.00 -4.79
C ARG A 100 12.32 2.12 -4.12
N MET A 101 11.35 2.79 -4.76
CA MET A 101 9.98 2.88 -4.24
C MET A 101 9.31 1.50 -4.12
N ASP A 102 9.48 0.66 -5.14
CA ASP A 102 8.99 -0.73 -5.13
C ASP A 102 9.65 -1.59 -4.04
N ALA A 103 10.96 -1.40 -3.82
CA ALA A 103 11.70 -2.08 -2.76
C ALA A 103 11.23 -1.73 -1.33
N GLU A 104 10.53 -0.62 -1.14
CA GLU A 104 9.94 -0.23 0.15
C GLU A 104 8.54 -0.85 0.39
N LEU A 105 7.85 -1.34 -0.65
CA LEU A 105 6.51 -1.94 -0.52
C LEU A 105 6.43 -3.15 0.42
N PRO A 106 7.42 -4.08 0.48
CA PRO A 106 7.39 -5.17 1.44
C PRO A 106 7.26 -4.69 2.90
N THR A 107 7.86 -3.55 3.25
CA THR A 107 7.73 -2.93 4.58
C THR A 107 6.29 -2.48 4.84
N VAL A 108 5.64 -1.87 3.86
CA VAL A 108 4.22 -1.46 3.93
C VAL A 108 3.31 -2.69 4.08
N ARG A 109 3.56 -3.74 3.30
CA ARG A 109 2.80 -5.01 3.39
C ARG A 109 2.92 -5.63 4.78
N ALA A 110 4.12 -5.61 5.37
CA ALA A 110 4.34 -6.09 6.72
C ALA A 110 3.59 -5.26 7.78
N LEU A 111 3.60 -3.92 7.65
CA LEU A 111 2.82 -3.03 8.54
C LEU A 111 1.32 -3.31 8.44
N VAL A 112 0.80 -3.43 7.22
CA VAL A 112 -0.62 -3.71 6.97
C VAL A 112 -1.03 -5.08 7.49
N GLN A 113 -0.18 -6.10 7.31
CA GLN A 113 -0.42 -7.43 7.87
C GLN A 113 -0.45 -7.40 9.40
N LEU A 114 0.50 -6.71 10.03
CA LEU A 114 0.54 -6.53 11.48
C LEU A 114 -0.70 -5.75 11.97
N ALA A 115 -1.12 -4.72 11.26
CA ALA A 115 -2.32 -3.95 11.58
C ALA A 115 -3.56 -4.85 11.61
N ARG A 116 -3.69 -5.73 10.61
CA ARG A 116 -4.81 -6.69 10.52
C ARG A 116 -4.80 -7.69 11.68
N GLU A 117 -3.64 -8.24 12.02
CA GLU A 117 -3.51 -9.16 13.17
C GLU A 117 -3.85 -8.47 14.50
N LEU A 118 -3.48 -7.19 14.64
CA LEU A 118 -3.83 -6.34 15.78
C LEU A 118 -5.30 -5.89 15.78
N ASP A 119 -5.98 -5.79 14.64
CA ASP A 119 -7.42 -5.50 14.56
C ASP A 119 -8.26 -6.78 14.85
N ASP A 120 -7.89 -7.92 14.26
CA ASP A 120 -8.70 -9.15 14.24
C ASP A 120 -8.83 -9.86 15.61
N GLY A 121 -7.88 -9.68 16.52
CA GLY A 121 -7.87 -10.35 17.83
C GLY A 121 -8.69 -9.66 18.94
N GLY A 122 -9.52 -8.66 18.60
CA GLY A 122 -10.32 -7.86 19.56
C GLY A 122 -11.57 -8.53 20.14
N ALA A 123 -11.89 -9.77 19.80
CA ALA A 123 -13.13 -10.42 20.27
C ALA A 123 -12.99 -11.26 21.56
N THR A 124 -11.79 -11.45 22.13
CA THR A 124 -11.59 -12.52 23.15
C THR A 124 -11.00 -12.13 24.50
N ALA A 125 -10.65 -10.87 24.78
CA ALA A 125 -10.08 -10.54 26.09
C ALA A 125 -10.43 -9.12 26.57
N ALA A 126 -11.59 -8.99 27.21
CA ALA A 126 -11.93 -7.83 28.02
C ALA A 126 -10.98 -7.75 29.23
N GLY A 127 -9.80 -7.15 29.06
CA GLY A 127 -8.82 -7.00 30.14
C GLY A 127 -7.41 -6.56 29.75
N GLU A 128 -6.99 -6.68 28.49
CA GLU A 128 -5.60 -6.38 28.04
C GLU A 128 -5.51 -5.28 26.95
N ASP A 129 -6.58 -4.49 26.75
CA ASP A 129 -6.78 -3.68 25.54
C ASP A 129 -5.88 -2.44 25.38
N SER A 130 -5.21 -1.94 26.43
CA SER A 130 -4.46 -0.67 26.32
C SER A 130 -3.19 -0.78 25.49
N THR A 131 -2.37 -1.82 25.71
CA THR A 131 -1.11 -1.99 24.96
C THR A 131 -1.36 -2.32 23.49
N ARG A 132 -2.40 -3.13 23.22
CA ARG A 132 -2.83 -3.48 21.88
C ARG A 132 -3.34 -2.25 21.12
N SER A 133 -4.19 -1.43 21.75
CA SER A 133 -4.69 -0.18 21.16
C SER A 133 -3.54 0.76 20.81
N VAL A 134 -2.59 0.95 21.72
CA VAL A 134 -1.41 1.80 21.47
C VAL A 134 -0.54 1.24 20.33
N ALA A 135 -0.36 -0.08 20.24
CA ALA A 135 0.37 -0.69 19.13
C ALA A 135 -0.36 -0.50 17.80
N LEU A 136 -1.69 -0.69 17.77
CA LEU A 136 -2.52 -0.50 16.59
C LEU A 136 -2.48 0.96 16.11
N GLU A 137 -2.56 1.94 17.02
CA GLU A 137 -2.42 3.37 16.69
C GLU A 137 -1.06 3.69 16.08
N ARG A 138 0.04 3.14 16.62
CA ARG A 138 1.39 3.34 16.08
C ARG A 138 1.54 2.74 14.68
N VAL A 139 1.02 1.53 14.48
CA VAL A 139 1.02 0.88 13.17
C VAL A 139 0.16 1.66 12.19
N HIS A 140 -1.02 2.12 12.61
CA HIS A 140 -1.89 2.99 11.81
C HIS A 140 -1.15 4.25 11.37
N GLY A 141 -0.50 4.96 12.30
CA GLY A 141 0.33 6.13 11.99
C GLY A 141 1.45 5.81 10.99
N GLY A 142 2.13 4.67 11.16
CA GLY A 142 3.14 4.20 10.22
C GLY A 142 2.61 3.95 8.81
N VAL A 143 1.42 3.33 8.68
CA VAL A 143 0.75 3.11 7.39
C VAL A 143 0.35 4.44 6.76
N MET A 144 -0.20 5.38 7.53
CA MET A 144 -0.58 6.70 7.00
C MET A 144 0.63 7.52 6.52
N VAL A 145 1.75 7.45 7.25
CA VAL A 145 3.02 8.02 6.78
C VAL A 145 3.46 7.36 5.48
N ALA A 146 3.35 6.02 5.37
CA ALA A 146 3.67 5.32 4.12
C ALA A 146 2.85 5.88 2.95
N VAL A 147 1.53 5.93 3.09
CA VAL A 147 0.61 6.39 2.05
C VAL A 147 0.96 7.82 1.60
N SER A 148 1.19 8.70 2.57
CA SER A 148 1.58 10.09 2.30
C SER A 148 2.89 10.16 1.51
N ARG A 149 3.94 9.47 1.97
CA ARG A 149 5.28 9.52 1.35
C ARG A 149 5.31 8.87 -0.04
N PHE A 150 4.64 7.73 -0.22
CA PHE A 150 4.53 7.06 -1.53
C PHE A 150 3.76 7.92 -2.54
N THR A 151 2.64 8.51 -2.13
CA THR A 151 1.82 9.37 -3.00
C THR A 151 2.61 10.64 -3.36
N ALA A 152 3.20 11.31 -2.37
CA ALA A 152 3.99 12.52 -2.59
C ALA A 152 5.18 12.26 -3.52
N LEU A 153 5.93 11.17 -3.33
CA LEU A 153 7.05 10.85 -4.22
C LEU A 153 6.56 10.50 -5.64
N GLY A 154 5.45 9.77 -5.76
CA GLY A 154 4.81 9.47 -7.04
C GLY A 154 4.37 10.73 -7.79
N ASP A 155 3.78 11.69 -7.09
CA ASP A 155 3.34 12.97 -7.65
C ASP A 155 4.52 13.85 -8.06
N GLN A 156 5.57 13.93 -7.24
CA GLN A 156 6.79 14.66 -7.59
C GLN A 156 7.46 14.05 -8.83
N LEU A 157 7.52 12.72 -8.92
CA LEU A 157 8.04 12.02 -10.08
C LEU A 157 7.23 12.34 -11.34
N ALA A 158 5.90 12.27 -11.25
CA ALA A 158 5.01 12.65 -12.35
C ALA A 158 5.19 14.12 -12.75
N GLY A 159 5.43 15.01 -11.77
CA GLY A 159 5.77 16.41 -11.99
C GLY A 159 7.03 16.60 -12.84
N VAL A 160 8.11 15.85 -12.55
CA VAL A 160 9.33 15.88 -13.38
C VAL A 160 9.05 15.45 -14.82
N VAL A 161 8.22 14.43 -15.01
CA VAL A 161 7.82 13.96 -16.35
C VAL A 161 6.99 15.02 -17.09
N ALA A 162 6.06 15.68 -16.39
CA ALA A 162 5.24 16.74 -16.96
C ALA A 162 6.08 17.96 -17.36
N GLU A 163 7.05 18.37 -16.53
CA GLU A 163 8.00 19.45 -16.85
C GLU A 163 8.79 19.12 -18.13
N LEU A 164 9.28 17.89 -18.26
CA LEU A 164 9.99 17.44 -19.46
C LEU A 164 9.10 17.43 -20.70
N ALA A 165 7.85 17.01 -20.57
CA ALA A 165 6.88 17.05 -21.67
C ALA A 165 6.58 18.49 -22.12
N ALA A 166 6.68 19.46 -21.21
CA ALA A 166 6.56 20.89 -21.50
C ALA A 166 7.85 21.52 -22.07
N GLY A 167 8.91 20.73 -22.30
CA GLY A 167 10.17 21.20 -22.89
C GLY A 167 11.20 21.71 -21.88
N ALA A 168 11.08 21.35 -20.59
CA ALA A 168 12.09 21.67 -19.60
C ALA A 168 13.47 21.04 -19.92
N ASP A 169 14.53 21.69 -19.43
CA ASP A 169 15.91 21.24 -19.65
C ASP A 169 16.20 19.91 -18.94
N GLN A 170 16.95 19.05 -19.63
CA GLN A 170 17.37 17.75 -19.14
C GLN A 170 18.27 17.86 -17.90
N GLN A 171 19.10 18.90 -17.78
CA GLN A 171 19.95 19.06 -16.58
C GLN A 171 19.11 19.40 -15.33
N GLN A 172 18.05 20.21 -15.50
CA GLN A 172 17.10 20.46 -14.43
C GLN A 172 16.38 19.18 -13.99
N ALA A 173 15.92 18.37 -14.95
CA ALA A 173 15.29 17.09 -14.64
C ALA A 173 16.24 16.14 -13.90
N GLN A 174 17.52 16.08 -14.29
CA GLN A 174 18.53 15.27 -13.59
C GLN A 174 18.75 15.74 -12.15
N ARG A 175 18.78 17.06 -11.90
CA ARG A 175 18.86 17.61 -10.53
C ARG A 175 17.64 17.24 -9.69
N ARG A 176 16.44 17.33 -10.27
CA ARG A 176 15.20 16.90 -9.60
C ARG A 176 15.22 15.42 -9.28
N ILE A 177 15.66 14.57 -10.23
CA ILE A 177 15.81 13.13 -10.01
C ILE A 177 16.79 12.85 -8.87
N ALA A 178 17.90 13.59 -8.76
CA ALA A 178 18.81 13.46 -7.64
C ALA A 178 18.12 13.77 -6.30
N ALA A 179 17.34 14.86 -6.23
CA ALA A 179 16.55 15.19 -5.04
C ALA A 179 15.49 14.11 -4.69
N LEU A 180 14.83 13.51 -5.70
CA LEU A 180 13.92 12.37 -5.46
C LEU A 180 14.64 11.18 -4.84
N ARG A 181 15.90 10.93 -5.21
CA ARG A 181 16.70 9.82 -4.65
C ARG A 181 17.12 10.06 -3.21
N GLU A 182 17.26 11.31 -2.80
CA GLU A 182 17.56 11.73 -1.43
C GLU A 182 16.37 11.59 -0.49
N SER A 183 15.15 11.43 -1.03
CA SER A 183 13.92 11.23 -0.24
C SER A 183 13.81 9.83 0.38
N PHE A 184 14.77 8.94 0.11
CA PHE A 184 14.81 7.58 0.65
C PHE A 184 15.68 7.48 1.91
N PRO A 185 15.30 6.63 2.88
CA PRO A 185 14.16 5.72 2.88
C PRO A 185 12.82 6.44 3.10
N LEU A 186 11.74 5.95 2.48
CA LEU A 186 10.41 6.57 2.60
C LEU A 186 9.75 6.31 3.94
N LEU A 187 10.13 5.20 4.56
CA LEU A 187 9.65 4.80 5.86
C LEU A 187 10.80 4.74 6.85
N PRO A 188 10.58 5.19 8.10
CA PRO A 188 11.49 4.89 9.17
C PRO A 188 11.52 3.38 9.41
N ALA A 189 12.59 2.90 10.05
CA ALA A 189 12.71 1.49 10.39
C ALA A 189 11.48 1.00 11.17
N MET A 190 11.05 -0.23 10.93
CA MET A 190 9.90 -0.85 11.59
C MET A 190 9.96 -0.72 13.12
N SER A 191 11.14 -0.89 13.71
CA SER A 191 11.37 -0.71 15.15
C SER A 191 11.05 0.71 15.64
N ALA A 192 11.35 1.75 14.86
CA ALA A 192 11.04 3.14 15.19
C ALA A 192 9.55 3.45 15.06
N ILE A 193 8.85 2.82 14.11
CA ILE A 193 7.39 2.90 13.98
C ILE A 193 6.73 2.27 15.20
N LEU A 194 7.12 1.04 15.55
CA LEU A 194 6.57 0.31 16.70
C LEU A 194 6.90 0.97 18.05
N ALA A 195 8.03 1.67 18.14
CA ALA A 195 8.37 2.50 19.30
C ALA A 195 7.55 3.81 19.39
N GLY A 196 6.82 4.19 18.35
CA GLY A 196 6.07 5.45 18.30
C GLY A 196 6.95 6.70 18.08
N LYS A 197 8.19 6.52 17.62
CA LYS A 197 9.13 7.63 17.36
C LYS A 197 8.90 8.29 16.01
N ALA A 198 8.38 7.54 15.03
CA ALA A 198 8.18 7.96 13.65
C ALA A 198 7.25 9.19 13.46
N ALA A 199 6.38 9.49 14.43
CA ALA A 199 5.42 10.59 14.35
C ALA A 199 5.86 11.87 15.10
N ARG A 200 6.98 11.84 15.83
CA ARG A 200 7.40 12.95 16.71
C ARG A 200 8.43 13.90 16.10
N ASP A 201 9.06 13.55 14.97
CA ASP A 201 10.16 14.32 14.38
C ASP A 201 9.70 15.48 13.46
N GLU A 202 8.41 15.80 13.36
CA GLU A 202 7.91 16.93 12.54
C GLU A 202 7.40 18.14 13.33
N THR A 203 7.50 18.15 14.67
CA THR A 203 7.32 19.39 15.43
C THR A 203 8.68 19.99 15.71
N PRO A 204 9.10 21.07 15.02
CA PRO A 204 10.20 21.87 15.54
C PRO A 204 9.72 22.39 16.89
N GLU A 205 10.32 21.86 17.95
CA GLU A 205 10.29 22.48 19.27
C GLU A 205 10.92 23.86 19.06
N THR A 206 10.06 24.86 18.88
CA THR A 206 10.45 26.25 18.91
C THR A 206 10.95 26.47 20.32
N ASP A 207 12.27 26.28 20.51
CA ASP A 207 13.01 26.77 21.68
C ASP A 207 12.60 28.24 21.82
N ASP A 208 11.78 28.53 22.82
CA ASP A 208 11.28 29.84 23.17
C ASP A 208 12.44 30.61 23.83
N PRO A 209 13.06 31.61 23.19
CA PRO A 209 14.14 32.38 23.81
C PRO A 209 13.60 33.49 24.71
N SER A 210 12.53 33.23 25.48
CA SER A 210 11.87 34.24 26.33
C SER A 210 12.18 34.13 27.82
N SER A 211 13.13 33.28 28.26
CA SER A 211 13.52 33.22 29.68
C SER A 211 14.57 34.28 30.08
N LEU A 212 14.53 35.48 29.51
CA LEU A 212 15.45 36.56 29.84
C LEU A 212 14.71 37.86 30.14
N VAL A 213 14.00 37.90 31.28
CA VAL A 213 13.60 39.14 31.93
C VAL A 213 13.68 39.02 33.46
N ASP A 214 14.44 39.96 34.03
CA ASP A 214 14.44 40.52 35.37
C ASP A 214 14.91 39.73 36.60
N ALA A 215 16.07 40.16 37.12
CA ALA A 215 16.27 40.33 38.55
C ALA A 215 16.94 41.71 38.78
N PRO A 216 16.27 42.66 39.44
CA PRO A 216 16.91 43.89 39.93
C PRO A 216 17.33 43.74 41.39
N VAL A 217 18.59 44.08 41.71
CA VAL A 217 19.01 44.65 43.00
C VAL A 217 20.07 45.71 42.73
#